data_AF-A0A1B0DM95-F1
#
_entry.id   AF-A0A1B0DM95-F1
#
_cell.length_a   1.000
_cell.length_b   1.000
_cell.length_c   1.000
_cell.angle_alpha   90.00
_cell.angle_beta   90.00
_cell.angle_gamma   90.00
#
_symmetry.space_group_name_H-M   'P 1'
#
loop_
_entity.id
_entity.type
_entity.pdbx_description
1 polymer ?
#
loop_
_entity_poly.entity_id
_entity_poly.type
_entity_poly.pdbx_seq_one_letter_code
_entity_poly.pdbx_strand_id
1 'polypeptide(L)'
;MSHAKEEYEIQLYNFTIDQLKDETKEMIHHEINHTMNTICSSIEKFITDPAAKDLFRQKKQAIVEKIKENIEKNFSNYTSNLDKHLTIPPYVLLPENKIHDVNNPTYTEKDVQELQKVFEEKKKQFEENITVLRELDKITTSYEQLEPSLKVECELQDAVQEIIEEGLDTNALSNNLQNISEIVNKLSKK
;
A
#
# COMPACT_ATOMS: atom_id res chain seq x y z
N MET A 1 -12.46 -23.42 -20.86
CA MET A 1 -11.26 -23.85 -20.11
C MET A 1 -11.48 -23.50 -18.65
N SER A 2 -10.82 -24.16 -17.69
CA SER A 2 -11.03 -23.87 -16.27
C SER A 2 -10.41 -22.52 -15.93
N HIS A 3 -11.20 -21.58 -15.37
CA HIS A 3 -10.75 -20.24 -14.95
C HIS A 3 -9.48 -20.26 -14.08
N ALA A 4 -9.27 -21.34 -13.32
CA ALA A 4 -8.08 -21.52 -12.48
C ALA A 4 -6.76 -21.63 -13.26
N LYS A 5 -6.80 -22.05 -14.54
CA LYS A 5 -5.58 -22.13 -15.37
C LYS A 5 -5.15 -20.75 -15.87
N GLU A 6 -6.10 -19.95 -16.32
CA GLU A 6 -5.84 -18.58 -16.75
C GLU A 6 -5.31 -17.74 -15.59
N GLU A 7 -5.87 -17.87 -14.38
CA GLU A 7 -5.37 -17.15 -13.20
C GLU A 7 -3.91 -17.47 -12.88
N TYR A 8 -3.49 -18.73 -13.04
CA TYR A 8 -2.12 -19.16 -12.79
C TYR A 8 -1.13 -18.61 -13.82
N GLU A 9 -1.56 -18.57 -15.09
CA GLU A 9 -0.79 -17.98 -16.18
C GLU A 9 -0.69 -16.45 -16.02
N ILE A 10 -1.78 -15.79 -15.62
CA ILE A 10 -1.81 -14.36 -15.32
C ILE A 10 -0.86 -14.02 -14.18
N GLN A 11 -0.80 -14.83 -13.12
CA GLN A 11 0.14 -14.63 -12.01
C GLN A 11 1.61 -14.62 -12.49
N LEU A 12 1.97 -15.52 -13.41
CA LEU A 12 3.34 -15.60 -13.92
C LEU A 12 3.66 -14.49 -14.94
N TYR A 13 2.76 -14.22 -15.88
CA TYR A 13 3.04 -13.38 -17.04
C TYR A 13 2.54 -11.94 -16.90
N ASN A 14 1.64 -11.66 -15.95
CA ASN A 14 0.91 -10.41 -15.78
C ASN A 14 0.00 -10.02 -16.96
N PHE A 15 -0.24 -10.91 -17.91
CA PHE A 15 -1.18 -10.75 -19.02
C PHE A 15 -1.82 -12.10 -19.34
N THR A 16 -2.98 -12.07 -20.01
CA THR A 16 -3.61 -13.31 -20.48
C THR A 16 -3.00 -13.73 -21.82
N ILE A 17 -2.88 -15.05 -22.04
CA ILE A 17 -2.40 -15.58 -23.33
C ILE A 17 -3.32 -15.08 -24.47
N ASP A 18 -4.60 -14.90 -24.21
CA ASP A 18 -5.56 -14.35 -25.18
C ASP A 18 -5.30 -12.87 -25.51
N GLN A 19 -4.95 -12.04 -24.53
CA GLN A 19 -4.51 -10.66 -24.78
C GLN A 19 -3.29 -10.64 -25.71
N LEU A 20 -2.29 -11.49 -25.46
CA LEU A 20 -1.10 -11.58 -26.30
C LEU A 20 -1.46 -12.00 -27.74
N LYS A 21 -2.37 -12.96 -27.92
CA LYS A 21 -2.85 -13.38 -29.24
C LYS A 21 -3.53 -12.23 -29.98
N ASP A 22 -4.42 -11.52 -29.31
CA ASP A 22 -5.19 -10.44 -29.92
C ASP A 22 -4.29 -9.26 -30.30
N GLU A 23 -3.41 -8.82 -29.39
CA GLU A 23 -2.45 -7.74 -29.67
C GLU A 23 -1.49 -8.11 -30.81
N THR A 24 -1.01 -9.35 -30.84
CA THR A 24 -0.14 -9.82 -31.93
C THR A 24 -0.89 -9.83 -33.27
N LYS A 25 -2.16 -10.24 -33.28
CA LYS A 25 -3.00 -10.22 -34.49
C LYS A 25 -3.20 -8.81 -35.00
N GLU A 26 -3.53 -7.88 -34.11
CA GLU A 26 -3.72 -6.47 -34.45
C GLU A 26 -2.43 -5.84 -34.98
N MET A 27 -1.28 -6.12 -34.36
CA MET A 27 0.02 -5.65 -34.81
C MET A 27 0.32 -6.12 -36.24
N ILE A 28 0.11 -7.40 -36.55
CA ILE A 28 0.32 -7.95 -37.90
C ILE A 28 -0.60 -7.28 -38.92
N HIS A 29 -1.88 -7.10 -38.57
CA HIS A 29 -2.84 -6.42 -39.44
C HIS A 29 -2.45 -4.96 -39.69
N HIS A 30 -2.01 -4.25 -38.66
CA HIS A 30 -1.53 -2.88 -38.77
C HIS A 30 -0.36 -2.79 -39.75
N GLU A 31 0.63 -3.65 -39.58
CA GLU A 31 1.89 -3.56 -40.34
C GLU A 31 1.74 -3.92 -41.80
N ILE A 32 0.82 -4.83 -42.11
CA ILE A 32 0.47 -5.16 -43.48
C ILE A 32 -0.29 -4.03 -44.15
N ASN A 33 -1.27 -3.44 -43.46
CA ASN A 33 -1.96 -2.28 -44.01
C ASN A 33 -0.99 -1.13 -44.23
N HIS A 34 -0.08 -0.87 -43.29
CA HIS A 34 0.95 0.15 -43.41
C HIS A 34 1.87 -0.11 -44.61
N THR A 35 2.45 -1.31 -44.70
CA THR A 35 3.36 -1.69 -45.78
C THR A 35 2.68 -1.65 -47.15
N MET A 36 1.45 -2.19 -47.25
CA MET A 36 0.68 -2.16 -48.50
C MET A 36 0.29 -0.74 -48.90
N ASN A 37 -0.05 0.12 -47.94
CA ASN A 37 -0.30 1.54 -48.20
C ASN A 37 0.95 2.22 -48.76
N THR A 38 2.12 2.02 -48.14
CA THR A 38 3.38 2.61 -48.57
C THR A 38 3.79 2.17 -49.98
N ILE A 39 3.69 0.87 -50.29
CA ILE A 39 3.98 0.34 -51.63
C ILE A 39 2.99 0.91 -52.64
N CYS A 40 1.69 0.86 -52.34
CA CYS A 40 0.66 1.31 -53.28
C CYS A 40 0.73 2.82 -53.53
N SER A 41 0.96 3.63 -52.51
CA SER A 41 1.15 5.08 -52.66
C SER A 41 2.41 5.43 -53.45
N SER A 42 3.42 4.56 -53.44
CA SER A 42 4.61 4.74 -54.28
C SER A 42 4.32 4.41 -55.74
N ILE A 43 3.59 3.33 -56.01
CA ILE A 43 3.20 2.91 -57.37
C ILE A 43 2.19 3.90 -57.98
N GLU A 44 1.24 4.39 -57.19
CA GLU A 44 0.19 5.31 -57.63
C GLU A 44 0.74 6.64 -58.16
N LYS A 45 1.93 7.06 -57.71
CA LYS A 45 2.63 8.25 -58.23
C LYS A 45 3.06 8.11 -59.69
N PHE A 46 3.28 6.88 -60.16
CA PHE A 46 3.71 6.60 -61.54
C PHE A 46 2.53 6.39 -62.50
N ILE A 47 1.30 6.30 -61.98
CA ILE A 47 0.09 6.19 -62.79
C ILE A 47 -0.39 7.62 -63.12
N THR A 48 -0.52 7.95 -64.39
CA THR A 48 -1.00 9.27 -64.85
C THR A 48 -2.50 9.27 -65.17
N ASP A 49 -3.05 8.12 -65.56
CA ASP A 49 -4.48 7.97 -65.90
C ASP A 49 -5.36 7.82 -64.63
N PRO A 50 -6.37 8.69 -64.41
CA PRO A 50 -7.31 8.58 -63.29
C PRO A 50 -8.10 7.27 -63.26
N ALA A 51 -8.53 6.74 -64.41
CA ALA A 51 -9.30 5.50 -64.47
C ALA A 51 -8.45 4.29 -64.04
N ALA A 52 -7.18 4.27 -64.45
CA ALA A 52 -6.21 3.27 -63.99
C ALA A 52 -5.90 3.37 -62.48
N LYS A 53 -5.93 4.58 -61.88
CA LYS A 53 -5.76 4.75 -60.42
C LYS A 53 -6.91 4.15 -59.63
N ASP A 54 -8.15 4.37 -60.05
CA ASP A 54 -9.31 3.82 -59.36
C ASP A 54 -9.36 2.29 -59.46
N LEU A 55 -9.03 1.74 -60.63
CA LEU A 55 -8.87 0.30 -60.81
C LEU A 55 -7.76 -0.27 -59.90
N PHE A 56 -6.64 0.45 -59.77
CA PHE A 56 -5.53 0.05 -58.90
C PHE A 56 -5.93 0.05 -57.43
N ARG A 57 -6.71 1.04 -56.96
CA ARG A 57 -7.24 1.10 -55.59
C ARG A 57 -8.19 -0.06 -55.28
N GLN A 58 -9.07 -0.42 -56.21
CA GLN A 58 -9.95 -1.59 -56.06
C GLN A 58 -9.14 -2.90 -55.98
N LYS A 59 -8.13 -3.06 -56.85
CA LYS A 59 -7.27 -4.25 -56.83
C LYS A 59 -6.41 -4.33 -55.57
N LYS A 60 -5.91 -3.20 -55.08
CA LYS A 60 -5.22 -3.11 -53.78
C LYS A 60 -6.08 -3.66 -52.66
N GLN A 61 -7.34 -3.23 -52.57
CA GLN A 61 -8.24 -3.67 -51.52
C GLN A 61 -8.47 -5.19 -51.57
N ALA A 62 -8.71 -5.73 -52.77
CA ALA A 62 -8.84 -7.18 -52.97
C ALA A 62 -7.57 -7.97 -52.58
N ILE A 63 -6.38 -7.43 -52.84
CA ILE A 63 -5.11 -8.06 -52.43
C ILE A 63 -4.96 -8.02 -50.90
N VAL A 64 -5.27 -6.89 -50.27
CA VAL A 64 -5.21 -6.75 -48.81
C VAL A 64 -6.17 -7.71 -48.12
N GLU A 65 -7.40 -7.84 -48.62
CA GLU A 65 -8.39 -8.81 -48.10
C GLU A 65 -7.87 -10.25 -48.23
N LYS A 66 -7.33 -10.62 -49.39
CA LYS A 66 -6.75 -11.95 -49.60
C LYS A 66 -5.55 -12.24 -48.69
N ILE A 67 -4.72 -11.24 -48.41
CA ILE A 67 -3.60 -11.37 -47.47
C ILE A 67 -4.12 -11.58 -46.04
N LYS A 68 -5.13 -10.80 -45.61
CA LYS A 68 -5.76 -10.94 -44.29
C LYS A 68 -6.38 -12.33 -44.10
N GLU A 69 -7.14 -12.82 -45.07
CA GLU A 69 -7.71 -14.19 -45.03
C GLU A 69 -6.62 -15.25 -44.86
N ASN A 70 -5.51 -15.12 -45.59
CA ASN A 70 -4.41 -16.06 -45.48
C ASN A 70 -3.72 -15.97 -44.10
N ILE A 71 -3.67 -14.79 -43.51
CA ILE A 71 -3.11 -14.61 -42.16
C ILE A 71 -4.01 -15.22 -41.13
N GLU A 72 -5.32 -14.99 -41.17
CA GLU A 72 -6.25 -15.61 -40.22
C GLU A 72 -6.12 -17.14 -40.24
N LYS A 73 -5.99 -17.73 -41.43
CA LYS A 73 -5.78 -19.17 -41.59
C LYS A 73 -4.49 -19.66 -40.93
N ASN A 74 -3.40 -18.92 -41.06
CA ASN A 74 -2.10 -19.30 -40.47
C ASN A 74 -2.00 -18.93 -38.99
N PHE A 75 -2.73 -17.90 -38.56
CA PHE A 75 -2.74 -17.42 -37.18
C PHE A 75 -3.34 -18.45 -36.22
N SER A 76 -4.29 -19.27 -36.69
CA SER A 76 -4.82 -20.39 -35.92
C SER A 76 -3.75 -21.43 -35.55
N ASN A 77 -2.73 -21.65 -36.39
CA ASN A 77 -1.64 -22.57 -36.05
C ASN A 77 -0.67 -21.92 -35.04
N TYR A 78 -0.47 -20.60 -35.18
CA TYR A 78 0.34 -19.82 -34.25
C TYR A 78 -0.29 -19.81 -32.85
N THR A 79 -1.60 -19.57 -32.74
CA THR A 79 -2.32 -19.55 -31.46
C THR A 79 -2.28 -20.90 -30.77
N SER A 80 -2.46 -22.01 -31.51
CA SER A 80 -2.36 -23.36 -30.96
C SER A 80 -0.96 -23.68 -30.41
N ASN A 81 0.10 -23.19 -31.06
CA ASN A 81 1.47 -23.35 -30.56
C ASN A 81 1.72 -22.49 -29.32
N LEU A 82 1.22 -21.26 -29.29
CA LEU A 82 1.31 -20.39 -28.11
C LEU A 82 0.66 -21.04 -26.90
N ASP A 83 -0.55 -21.59 -27.04
CA ASP A 83 -1.23 -22.29 -25.95
C ASP A 83 -0.39 -23.44 -25.41
N LYS A 84 0.25 -24.22 -26.30
CA LYS A 84 1.08 -25.34 -25.87
C LYS A 84 2.35 -24.94 -25.12
N HIS A 85 2.93 -23.79 -25.46
CA HIS A 85 4.24 -23.37 -24.96
C HIS A 85 4.16 -22.38 -23.80
N LEU A 86 3.09 -21.60 -23.71
CA LEU A 86 2.87 -20.61 -22.66
C LEU A 86 1.97 -21.15 -21.55
N THR A 87 1.23 -22.24 -21.76
CA THR A 87 0.47 -22.85 -20.66
C THR A 87 1.40 -23.49 -19.63
N ILE A 88 1.20 -23.09 -18.38
CA ILE A 88 1.92 -23.66 -17.24
C ILE A 88 1.37 -25.07 -16.98
N PRO A 89 2.23 -26.11 -16.96
CA PRO A 89 1.77 -27.45 -16.67
C PRO A 89 1.21 -27.56 -15.24
N PRO A 90 0.15 -28.36 -15.01
CA PRO A 90 -0.53 -28.42 -13.71
C PRO A 90 0.33 -29.01 -12.58
N TYR A 91 1.44 -29.67 -12.93
CA TYR A 91 2.40 -30.21 -11.96
C TYR A 91 3.51 -29.22 -11.59
N VAL A 92 3.56 -28.03 -12.22
CA VAL A 92 4.54 -26.99 -11.92
C VAL A 92 3.95 -26.04 -10.90
N LEU A 93 4.62 -25.90 -9.76
CA LEU A 93 4.29 -24.91 -8.74
C LEU A 93 5.10 -23.64 -8.96
N LEU A 94 4.42 -22.50 -9.08
CA LEU A 94 5.03 -21.18 -9.13
C LEU A 94 5.70 -20.83 -7.79
N PRO A 95 6.82 -20.11 -7.81
CA PRO A 95 7.54 -19.72 -6.59
C PRO A 95 6.67 -18.95 -5.58
N GLU A 96 5.74 -18.12 -6.07
CA GLU A 96 4.80 -17.34 -5.25
C GLU A 96 3.83 -18.23 -4.47
N ASN A 97 3.46 -19.37 -5.07
CA ASN A 97 2.55 -20.34 -4.48
C ASN A 97 3.27 -21.42 -3.66
N LYS A 98 4.58 -21.29 -3.42
CA LYS A 98 5.37 -22.23 -2.60
C LYS A 98 4.85 -22.34 -1.16
N ILE A 99 4.22 -21.29 -0.64
CA ILE A 99 3.58 -21.30 0.69
C ILE A 99 2.40 -22.28 0.73
N HIS A 100 1.77 -22.54 -0.42
CA HIS A 100 0.65 -23.46 -0.60
C HIS A 100 1.07 -24.83 -1.13
N ASP A 101 2.37 -25.17 -1.10
CA ASP A 101 2.85 -26.49 -1.52
C ASP A 101 2.23 -27.58 -0.62
N VAL A 102 1.32 -28.36 -1.18
CA VAL A 102 0.61 -29.44 -0.48
C VAL A 102 1.57 -30.55 -0.04
N ASN A 103 2.69 -30.71 -0.75
CA ASN A 103 3.69 -31.74 -0.44
C ASN A 103 4.70 -31.29 0.62
N ASN A 104 4.84 -29.98 0.84
CA ASN A 104 5.72 -29.40 1.85
C ASN A 104 5.14 -28.09 2.41
N PRO A 105 4.02 -28.15 3.15
CA PRO A 105 3.33 -26.96 3.62
C PRO A 105 4.20 -26.21 4.64
N THR A 106 4.44 -24.92 4.39
CA THR A 106 5.21 -24.06 5.31
C THR A 106 4.53 -23.90 6.67
N TYR A 107 3.21 -23.94 6.69
CA TYR A 107 2.39 -23.87 7.91
C TYR A 107 1.26 -24.89 7.82
N THR A 108 1.05 -25.63 8.89
CA THR A 108 -0.16 -26.46 9.03
C THR A 108 -1.31 -25.62 9.57
N GLU A 109 -2.54 -26.10 9.39
CA GLU A 109 -3.74 -25.42 9.92
C GLU A 109 -3.69 -25.25 11.45
N LYS A 110 -3.02 -26.18 12.15
CA LYS A 110 -2.76 -26.06 13.59
C LYS A 110 -1.80 -24.94 13.93
N ASP A 111 -0.73 -24.78 13.15
CA ASP A 111 0.24 -23.70 13.35
C ASP A 111 -0.43 -22.34 13.16
N VAL A 112 -1.30 -22.21 12.15
CA VAL A 112 -2.08 -20.98 11.90
C VAL A 112 -3.01 -20.68 13.08
N GLN A 113 -3.71 -21.67 13.63
CA GLN A 113 -4.56 -21.49 14.80
C GLN A 113 -3.77 -21.08 16.05
N GLU A 114 -2.59 -21.66 16.26
CA GLU A 114 -1.71 -21.30 17.38
C GLU A 114 -1.17 -19.87 17.23
N LEU A 115 -0.72 -19.50 16.02
CA LEU A 115 -0.32 -18.12 15.69
C LEU A 115 -1.45 -17.12 15.92
N GLN A 116 -2.69 -17.46 15.53
CA GLN A 116 -3.87 -16.62 15.76
C GLN A 116 -4.10 -16.41 17.26
N LYS A 117 -3.96 -17.47 18.06
CA LYS A 117 -4.14 -17.40 19.52
C LYS A 117 -3.05 -16.54 20.17
N VAL A 118 -1.79 -16.73 19.79
CA VAL A 118 -0.66 -15.91 20.27
C VAL A 118 -0.85 -14.45 19.88
N PHE A 119 -1.35 -14.18 18.68
CA PHE A 119 -1.64 -12.83 18.22
C PHE A 119 -2.71 -12.14 19.08
N GLU A 120 -3.82 -12.82 19.35
CA GLU A 120 -4.89 -12.28 20.22
C GLU A 120 -4.42 -12.09 21.67
N GLU A 121 -3.62 -13.01 22.20
CA GLU A 121 -3.00 -12.86 23.52
C GLU A 121 -2.09 -11.63 23.58
N LYS A 122 -1.26 -11.42 22.54
CA LYS A 122 -0.37 -10.26 22.46
C LYS A 122 -1.13 -8.94 22.29
N LYS A 123 -2.20 -8.94 21.52
CA LYS A 123 -3.08 -7.79 21.36
C LYS A 123 -3.71 -7.38 22.69
N LYS A 124 -4.22 -8.36 23.45
CA LYS A 124 -4.77 -8.10 24.79
C LYS A 124 -3.72 -7.53 25.75
N GLN A 125 -2.52 -8.11 25.79
CA GLN A 125 -1.40 -7.58 26.59
C GLN A 125 -1.06 -6.14 26.19
N PHE A 126 -1.09 -5.82 24.90
CA PHE A 126 -0.83 -4.48 24.42
C PHE A 126 -1.90 -3.46 24.88
N GLU A 127 -3.18 -3.83 24.81
CA GLU A 127 -4.29 -2.98 25.29
C GLU A 127 -4.22 -2.74 26.82
N GLU A 128 -3.89 -3.78 27.59
CA GLU A 128 -3.65 -3.68 29.04
C GLU A 128 -2.48 -2.75 29.35
N ASN A 129 -1.35 -2.90 28.64
CA ASN A 129 -0.18 -2.05 28.82
C ASN A 129 -0.46 -0.58 28.47
N ILE A 130 -1.24 -0.30 27.42
CA ILE A 130 -1.66 1.08 27.10
C ILE A 130 -2.49 1.69 28.22
N THR A 131 -3.36 0.90 28.84
CA THR A 131 -4.20 1.37 29.95
C THR A 131 -3.34 1.74 31.14
N VAL A 132 -2.39 0.88 31.51
CA VAL A 132 -1.44 1.14 32.60
C VAL A 132 -0.59 2.39 32.30
N LEU A 133 -0.11 2.56 31.06
CA LEU A 133 0.66 3.75 30.70
C LEU A 133 -0.16 5.04 30.84
N ARG A 134 -1.45 5.02 30.49
CA ARG A 134 -2.34 6.18 30.71
C ARG A 134 -2.58 6.47 32.19
N GLU A 135 -2.64 5.44 33.03
CA GLU A 135 -2.77 5.63 34.48
C GLU A 135 -1.49 6.21 35.08
N LEU A 136 -0.32 5.70 34.67
CA LEU A 136 0.98 6.25 35.07
C LEU A 136 1.14 7.71 34.65
N ASP A 137 0.70 8.07 33.45
CA ASP A 137 0.70 9.45 32.98
C ASP A 137 -0.14 10.37 33.88
N LYS A 138 -1.38 9.96 34.20
CA LYS A 138 -2.24 10.70 35.15
C LYS A 138 -1.61 10.85 36.53
N ILE A 139 -0.99 9.79 37.04
CA ILE A 139 -0.31 9.82 38.33
C ILE A 139 0.86 10.80 38.28
N THR A 140 1.65 10.77 37.21
CA THR A 140 2.79 11.68 37.00
C THR A 140 2.32 13.12 36.95
N THR A 141 1.28 13.44 36.18
CA THR A 141 0.68 14.78 36.15
C THR A 141 0.17 15.21 37.53
N SER A 142 -0.39 14.28 38.31
CA SER A 142 -0.88 14.58 39.66
C SER A 142 0.28 14.90 40.61
N TYR A 143 1.40 14.20 40.49
CA TYR A 143 2.63 14.51 41.25
C TYR A 143 3.24 15.84 40.84
N GLU A 144 3.31 16.13 39.54
CA GLU A 144 3.78 17.44 39.02
C GLU A 144 2.89 18.60 39.50
N GLN A 145 1.59 18.37 39.70
CA GLN A 145 0.68 19.37 40.29
C GLN A 145 0.88 19.55 41.79
N LEU A 146 1.34 18.51 42.50
CA LEU A 146 1.56 18.55 43.96
C LEU A 146 2.90 19.20 44.33
N GLU A 147 3.91 19.07 43.45
CA GLU A 147 5.28 19.55 43.68
C GLU A 147 5.35 21.05 44.03
N PRO A 148 4.63 21.97 43.35
CA PRO A 148 4.60 23.38 43.72
C PRO A 148 4.00 23.62 45.11
N SER A 149 2.96 22.87 45.49
CA SER A 149 2.31 23.00 46.81
C SER A 149 3.22 22.53 47.94
N LEU A 150 3.92 21.42 47.74
CA LEU A 150 4.93 20.94 48.69
C LEU A 150 6.09 21.92 48.85
N LYS A 151 6.55 22.53 47.75
CA LYS A 151 7.60 23.54 47.80
C LYS A 151 7.18 24.77 48.60
N VAL A 152 5.94 25.24 48.42
CA VAL A 152 5.37 26.35 49.19
C VAL A 152 5.25 26.00 50.67
N GLU A 153 4.84 24.78 51.01
CA GLU A 153 4.76 24.33 52.41
C GLU A 153 6.16 24.32 53.06
N CYS A 154 7.19 23.83 52.36
CA CYS A 154 8.57 23.90 52.85
C CYS A 154 9.04 25.34 53.04
N GLU A 155 8.80 26.22 52.06
CA GLU A 155 9.16 27.65 52.16
C GLU A 155 8.44 28.34 53.34
N LEU A 156 7.18 27.98 53.60
CA LEU A 156 6.43 28.49 54.75
C LEU A 156 7.00 27.97 56.07
N GLN A 157 7.36 26.69 56.12
CA GLN A 157 7.91 26.05 57.30
C GLN A 157 9.30 26.61 57.65
N ASP A 158 10.14 26.86 56.64
CA ASP A 158 11.43 27.53 56.79
C ASP A 158 11.25 28.96 57.31
N ALA A 159 10.30 29.73 56.76
CA ALA A 159 10.02 31.09 57.21
C ALA A 159 9.47 31.14 58.66
N VAL A 160 8.63 30.19 59.04
CA VAL A 160 8.13 30.07 60.43
C VAL A 160 9.27 29.71 61.38
N GLN A 161 10.19 28.84 60.96
CA GLN A 161 11.33 28.45 61.78
C GLN A 161 12.31 29.61 61.97
N GLU A 162 12.60 30.39 60.92
CA GLU A 162 13.42 31.60 61.00
C GLU A 162 12.83 32.62 62.00
N ILE A 163 11.52 32.85 61.97
CA ILE A 163 10.82 33.74 62.92
C ILE A 163 10.93 33.26 64.38
N ILE A 164 10.92 31.93 64.60
CA ILE A 164 11.05 31.35 65.94
C ILE A 164 12.51 31.46 66.43
N GLU A 165 13.49 31.30 65.54
CA GLU A 165 14.92 31.37 65.85
C GLU A 165 15.41 32.82 66.08
N GLU A 166 14.85 33.82 65.39
CA GLU A 166 15.20 35.24 65.58
C GLU A 166 14.68 35.85 66.90
N GLY A 167 13.78 35.15 67.61
CA GLY A 167 13.18 35.62 68.86
C GLY A 167 12.06 36.63 68.61
N LEU A 168 10.91 36.40 69.27
CA LEU A 168 9.64 37.12 69.08
C LEU A 168 9.74 38.65 69.26
N ASP A 169 10.19 39.37 68.23
CA ASP A 169 10.03 40.81 68.10
C ASP A 169 8.70 41.10 67.38
N THR A 170 7.75 41.70 68.09
CA THR A 170 6.34 41.82 67.69
C THR A 170 6.13 42.65 66.42
N ASN A 171 7.12 43.46 66.02
CA ASN A 171 7.09 44.22 64.77
C ASN A 171 7.49 43.39 63.54
N ALA A 172 8.38 42.40 63.68
CA ALA A 172 8.76 41.48 62.60
C ALA A 172 7.60 40.52 62.26
N LEU A 173 6.88 40.07 63.29
CA LEU A 173 5.70 39.21 63.15
C LEU A 173 4.60 39.84 62.30
N SER A 174 4.33 41.14 62.48
CA SER A 174 3.28 41.86 61.74
C SER A 174 3.59 41.99 60.24
N ASN A 175 4.85 42.27 59.89
CA ASN A 175 5.27 42.39 58.50
C ASN A 175 5.30 41.02 57.79
N ASN A 176 5.75 39.97 58.48
CA ASN A 176 5.79 38.63 57.91
C ASN A 176 4.40 37.97 57.79
N LEU A 177 3.47 38.26 58.71
CA LEU A 177 2.06 37.87 58.58
C LEU A 177 1.35 38.56 57.40
N GLN A 178 1.73 39.81 57.07
CA GLN A 178 1.28 40.48 55.85
C GLN A 178 1.80 39.78 54.59
N ASN A 179 3.08 39.41 54.56
CA ASN A 179 3.65 38.65 53.44
C ASN A 179 2.97 37.27 53.26
N ILE A 180 2.69 36.55 54.35
CA ILE A 180 1.97 35.28 54.31
C ILE A 180 0.52 35.48 53.81
N SER A 181 -0.17 36.53 54.27
CA SER A 181 -1.51 36.90 53.79
C SER A 181 -1.52 37.22 52.29
N GLU A 182 -0.48 37.87 51.78
CA GLU A 182 -0.35 38.15 50.34
C GLU A 182 -0.08 36.90 49.51
N ILE A 183 0.70 35.95 50.03
CA ILE A 183 0.95 34.65 49.38
C ILE A 183 -0.35 33.82 49.33
N VAL A 184 -1.10 33.76 50.44
CA VAL A 184 -2.39 33.07 50.52
C VAL A 184 -3.43 33.70 49.59
N ASN A 185 -3.46 35.03 49.47
CA ASN A 185 -4.38 35.73 48.54
C ASN A 185 -4.01 35.58 47.06
N LYS A 186 -2.73 35.31 46.74
CA LYS A 186 -2.32 34.95 45.37
C LYS A 186 -2.72 33.52 45.00
N LEU A 187 -2.82 32.62 45.98
CA LEU A 187 -3.29 31.25 45.80
C LEU A 187 -4.82 31.15 45.61
N SER A 188 -5.62 32.04 46.21
CA SER A 188 -7.10 32.01 46.07
C SER A 188 -7.65 32.58 44.76
N LYS A 189 -6.79 33.13 43.90
CA LYS A 189 -7.16 33.81 42.64
C LYS A 189 -6.73 33.07 41.37
N LYS A 190 -6.20 31.84 41.48
CA LYS A 190 -5.95 30.93 40.34
C LYS A 190 -6.91 29.75 40.41
#